data_AF-A0A098YDX2-F1
#
_entry.id   AF-A0A098YDX2-F1
#
_cell.length_a   1.000
_cell.length_b   1.000
_cell.length_c   1.000
_cell.angle_alpha   90.00
_cell.angle_beta   90.00
_cell.angle_gamma   90.00
#
_symmetry.space_group_name_H-M   'P 1'
#
loop_
_entity.id
_entity.type
_entity.pdbx_description
1 polymer ?
#
loop_
_entity_poly.entity_id
_entity_poly.type
_entity_poly.pdbx_seq_one_letter_code
_entity_poly.pdbx_strand_id
1 'polypeptide(L)'
;MAGRTAPGKTIGTILLPVYLSADEDPETVLSSSAFDDVCTVLHALRDHDPAFGAALDAARGQVGTRRMTPSLPGKVIADLPDRLDGDFHTALCTRLLMQTTKPFWERLQQLADYISARGDLPGPSTAPELHQFVKTQRNRRRHGYMGSEELAALEALPGWLWQAPRISEELRSRARAMRDAGLSLNDIANHFATEGVESASGPITWKSSAIRSMLTTNEERTAIASSRDERWERRYAALREWTEVVGALKWRNAGMDPVLQRWMIRQKSDYRAGNPRMTSELVTRLEALPGWFWEHAKPARGDREAA
;
A
#
# COMPACT_ATOMS: atom_id res chain seq x y z
N MET A 1 2.96 31.58 -29.75
CA MET A 1 1.59 31.83 -30.26
C MET A 1 1.19 30.76 -31.28
N ALA A 2 0.77 29.57 -30.85
CA ALA A 2 0.23 28.53 -31.74
C ALA A 2 -1.30 28.53 -31.82
N GLY A 3 -2.01 29.12 -30.85
CA GLY A 3 -3.46 29.02 -30.67
C GLY A 3 -4.34 29.96 -31.51
N ARG A 4 -3.77 30.84 -32.35
CA ARG A 4 -4.58 31.71 -33.24
C ARG A 4 -5.03 30.92 -34.47
N THR A 5 -6.31 31.06 -34.81
CA THR A 5 -6.89 30.51 -36.04
C THR A 5 -6.42 31.33 -37.25
N ALA A 6 -6.13 30.64 -38.35
CA ALA A 6 -5.75 31.24 -39.63
C ALA A 6 -6.41 30.43 -40.77
N PRO A 7 -6.78 31.06 -41.90
CA PRO A 7 -7.37 30.35 -43.03
C PRO A 7 -6.46 29.19 -43.49
N GLY A 8 -7.00 27.97 -43.58
CA GLY A 8 -6.27 26.77 -43.99
C GLY A 8 -5.43 26.10 -42.89
N LYS A 9 -5.30 26.69 -41.70
CA LYS A 9 -4.55 26.09 -40.59
C LYS A 9 -5.43 25.09 -39.82
N THR A 10 -5.14 23.80 -39.98
CA THR A 10 -5.84 22.71 -39.29
C THR A 10 -5.13 22.25 -38.02
N ILE A 11 -3.79 22.39 -37.94
CA ILE A 11 -2.97 21.96 -36.82
C ILE A 11 -1.96 23.05 -36.46
N GLY A 12 -1.77 23.31 -35.17
CA GLY A 12 -0.67 24.12 -34.65
C GLY A 12 0.42 23.20 -34.08
N THR A 13 1.65 23.34 -34.57
CA THR A 13 2.79 22.52 -34.14
C THR A 13 3.73 23.33 -33.26
N ILE A 14 4.19 22.72 -32.16
CA ILE A 14 5.29 23.23 -31.33
C ILE A 14 6.49 22.31 -31.58
N LEU A 15 7.62 22.88 -32.02
CA LEU A 15 8.86 22.15 -32.26
C LEU A 15 9.84 22.46 -31.12
N LEU A 16 10.31 21.43 -30.42
CA LEU A 16 11.27 21.53 -29.33
C LEU A 16 12.56 20.80 -29.72
N PRO A 17 13.57 21.49 -30.26
CA PRO A 17 14.84 20.86 -30.59
C PRO A 17 15.62 20.55 -29.30
N VAL A 18 16.02 19.29 -29.13
CA VAL A 18 16.88 18.83 -28.03
C VAL A 18 18.18 18.33 -28.63
N TYR A 19 19.30 18.86 -28.16
CA TYR A 19 20.62 18.40 -28.60
C TYR A 19 21.02 17.13 -27.85
N LEU A 20 21.39 16.09 -28.59
CA LEU A 20 21.86 14.83 -28.05
C LEU A 20 23.34 14.67 -28.43
N SER A 21 24.23 14.76 -27.44
CA SER A 21 25.65 14.46 -27.64
C SER A 21 25.82 13.00 -28.06
N ALA A 22 26.65 12.75 -29.06
CA ALA A 22 26.88 11.39 -29.58
C ALA A 22 27.78 10.55 -28.67
N ASP A 23 28.51 11.21 -27.76
CA ASP A 23 29.56 10.59 -26.94
C ASP A 23 29.11 10.28 -25.51
N GLU A 24 27.89 10.69 -25.15
CA GLU A 24 27.33 10.50 -23.81
C GLU A 24 26.39 9.29 -23.76
N ASP A 25 26.45 8.57 -22.64
CA ASP A 25 25.54 7.46 -22.36
C ASP A 25 24.07 7.96 -22.31
N PRO A 26 23.11 7.21 -22.90
CA PRO A 26 21.67 7.47 -22.86
C PRO A 26 21.10 8.02 -21.56
N GLU A 27 21.45 7.43 -20.41
CA GLU A 27 20.90 7.82 -19.11
C GLU A 27 21.43 9.19 -18.67
N THR A 28 22.68 9.49 -19.04
CA THR A 28 23.32 10.79 -18.80
C THR A 28 22.67 11.86 -19.65
N VAL A 29 22.44 11.57 -20.94
CA VAL A 29 21.77 12.48 -21.87
C VAL A 29 20.36 12.82 -21.40
N LEU A 30 19.58 11.80 -21.01
CA LEU A 30 18.23 11.99 -20.48
C LEU A 30 18.23 12.81 -19.18
N SER A 31 19.31 12.71 -18.40
CA SER A 31 19.48 13.46 -17.16
C SER A 31 19.96 14.91 -17.33
N SER A 32 20.24 15.33 -18.56
CA SER A 32 20.62 16.71 -18.86
C SER A 32 19.45 17.69 -18.71
N SER A 33 19.78 18.96 -18.46
CA SER A 33 18.80 20.05 -18.35
C SER A 33 18.04 20.32 -19.65
N ALA A 34 18.48 19.77 -20.79
CA ALA A 34 17.79 19.94 -22.06
C ALA A 34 16.37 19.35 -22.04
N PHE A 35 16.13 18.34 -21.19
CA PHE A 35 14.80 17.75 -21.01
C PHE A 35 13.94 18.52 -20.00
N ASP A 36 14.52 19.42 -19.20
CA ASP A 36 13.75 20.26 -18.27
C ASP A 36 12.88 21.27 -19.04
N ASP A 37 13.39 21.79 -20.16
CA ASP A 37 12.61 22.65 -21.07
C ASP A 37 11.43 21.90 -21.69
N VAL A 38 11.64 20.65 -22.09
CA VAL A 38 10.56 19.78 -22.60
C VAL A 38 9.50 19.57 -21.52
N CYS A 39 9.91 19.24 -20.30
CA CYS A 39 9.00 19.08 -19.17
C CYS A 39 8.23 20.37 -18.87
N THR A 40 8.90 21.53 -18.94
CA THR A 40 8.27 22.85 -18.75
C THR A 40 7.16 23.10 -19.77
N VAL A 41 7.40 22.79 -21.05
CA VAL A 41 6.38 22.92 -22.09
C VAL A 41 5.23 21.93 -21.89
N LEU A 42 5.52 20.69 -21.51
CA LEU A 42 4.49 19.68 -21.21
C LEU A 42 3.60 20.11 -20.02
N HIS A 43 4.19 20.68 -18.97
CA HIS A 43 3.43 21.26 -17.86
C HIS A 43 2.53 22.42 -18.32
N ALA A 44 3.09 23.36 -19.09
CA ALA A 44 2.30 24.47 -19.62
C ALA A 44 1.14 23.98 -20.49
N LEU A 45 1.36 22.98 -21.35
CA LEU A 45 0.30 22.39 -22.18
C LEU A 45 -0.76 21.68 -21.33
N ARG A 46 -0.33 20.93 -20.30
CA ARG A 46 -1.24 20.29 -19.34
C ARG A 46 -2.16 21.32 -18.67
N ASP A 47 -1.60 22.44 -18.23
CA ASP A 47 -2.37 23.47 -17.51
C ASP A 47 -3.40 24.18 -18.42
N HIS A 48 -3.15 24.22 -19.73
CA HIS A 48 -4.04 24.85 -20.72
C HIS A 48 -5.03 23.89 -21.38
N ASP A 49 -4.68 22.60 -21.53
CA ASP A 49 -5.51 21.56 -22.15
C ASP A 49 -5.69 20.38 -21.16
N PRO A 50 -6.80 20.35 -20.40
CA PRO A 50 -7.10 19.25 -19.48
C PRO A 50 -7.16 17.87 -20.14
N ALA A 51 -7.56 17.80 -21.42
CA ALA A 51 -7.59 16.52 -22.15
C ALA A 51 -6.18 16.03 -22.48
N PHE A 52 -5.24 16.94 -22.73
CA PHE A 52 -3.82 16.61 -22.85
C PHE A 52 -3.23 16.12 -21.52
N GLY A 53 -3.55 16.82 -20.42
CA GLY A 53 -3.18 16.38 -19.06
C GLY A 53 -3.66 14.96 -18.74
N ALA A 54 -4.94 14.69 -18.99
CA ALA A 54 -5.52 13.37 -18.79
C ALA A 54 -4.86 12.29 -19.67
N ALA A 55 -4.44 12.63 -20.89
CA ALA A 55 -3.73 11.71 -21.77
C ALA A 55 -2.33 11.36 -21.23
N LEU A 56 -1.59 12.34 -20.69
CA LEU A 56 -0.32 12.09 -20.00
C LEU A 56 -0.52 11.20 -18.77
N ASP A 57 -1.57 11.44 -17.99
CA ASP A 57 -1.88 10.65 -16.80
C ASP A 57 -2.27 9.20 -17.12
N ALA A 58 -3.03 9.00 -18.20
CA ALA A 58 -3.35 7.66 -18.70
C ALA A 58 -2.08 6.92 -19.17
N ALA A 59 -1.19 7.62 -19.89
CA ALA A 59 0.11 7.06 -20.28
C ALA A 59 0.97 6.73 -19.05
N ARG A 60 0.99 7.59 -18.03
CA ARG A 60 1.65 7.33 -16.74
C ARG A 60 1.13 6.06 -16.07
N GLY A 61 -0.18 5.84 -16.08
CA GLY A 61 -0.81 4.63 -15.52
C GLY A 61 -0.20 3.33 -16.07
N GLN A 62 0.27 3.32 -17.31
CA GLN A 62 0.80 2.14 -17.98
C GLN A 62 2.27 1.83 -17.62
N VAL A 63 3.02 2.79 -17.06
CA VAL A 63 4.48 2.73 -16.82
C VAL A 63 4.91 1.63 -15.84
N GLY A 64 3.98 1.01 -15.10
CA GLY A 64 4.24 -0.13 -14.22
C GLY A 64 3.62 -1.46 -14.65
N THR A 65 2.90 -1.49 -15.77
CA THR A 65 2.20 -2.69 -16.23
C THR A 65 3.15 -3.56 -17.05
N ARG A 66 3.40 -4.81 -16.62
CA ARG A 66 4.31 -5.77 -17.31
C ARG A 66 3.96 -6.08 -18.77
N ARG A 67 2.85 -5.54 -19.28
CA ARG A 67 2.28 -5.88 -20.59
C ARG A 67 2.54 -4.84 -21.68
N MET A 68 2.94 -3.60 -21.35
CA MET A 68 3.05 -2.53 -22.34
C MET A 68 4.34 -1.74 -22.19
N THR A 69 4.97 -1.42 -23.32
CA THR A 69 6.07 -0.47 -23.39
C THR A 69 5.54 0.95 -23.14
N PRO A 70 6.13 1.73 -22.22
CA PRO A 70 5.78 3.13 -22.03
C PRO A 70 5.76 3.92 -23.35
N SER A 71 4.67 4.64 -23.59
CA SER A 71 4.51 5.48 -24.77
C SER A 71 3.89 6.81 -24.40
N LEU A 72 4.32 7.89 -25.05
CA LEU A 72 3.70 9.21 -24.90
C LEU A 72 2.32 9.26 -25.59
N PRO A 73 1.43 10.20 -25.19
CA PRO A 73 0.19 10.44 -25.90
C PRO A 73 0.44 10.75 -27.38
N GLY A 74 -0.42 10.30 -28.30
CA GLY A 74 -0.20 10.46 -29.74
C GLY A 74 -0.08 11.92 -30.26
N LYS A 75 -0.37 12.92 -29.42
CA LYS A 75 -0.11 14.33 -29.71
C LYS A 75 1.35 14.75 -29.47
N VAL A 76 2.14 13.93 -28.77
CA VAL A 76 3.56 14.14 -28.50
C VAL A 76 4.34 13.13 -29.34
N ILE A 77 5.08 13.64 -30.32
CA ILE A 77 5.84 12.82 -31.25
C ILE A 77 7.32 12.97 -30.88
N ALA A 78 7.94 11.89 -30.44
CA ALA A 78 9.38 11.82 -30.23
C ALA A 78 10.05 11.49 -31.57
N ASP A 79 10.59 12.51 -32.24
CA ASP A 79 11.38 12.36 -33.46
C ASP A 79 12.85 12.15 -33.08
N LEU A 80 13.30 10.89 -33.12
CA LEU A 80 14.61 10.46 -32.63
C LEU A 80 15.51 10.04 -33.80
N PRO A 81 16.83 10.32 -33.75
CA PRO A 81 17.79 9.80 -34.73
C PRO A 81 17.81 8.27 -34.79
N ASP A 82 18.00 7.70 -35.99
CA ASP A 82 18.03 6.24 -36.24
C ASP A 82 19.03 5.44 -35.38
N ARG A 83 20.05 6.11 -34.85
CA ARG A 83 21.06 5.49 -33.98
C ARG A 83 20.54 5.15 -32.58
N LEU A 84 19.41 5.71 -32.17
CA LEU A 84 18.80 5.47 -30.87
C LEU A 84 17.80 4.32 -30.99
N ASP A 85 17.89 3.38 -30.05
CA ASP A 85 17.06 2.18 -30.06
C ASP A 85 15.75 2.36 -29.28
N GLY A 86 14.98 1.27 -29.20
CA GLY A 86 13.74 1.22 -28.45
C GLY A 86 13.92 1.36 -26.93
N ASP A 87 15.10 1.04 -26.40
CA ASP A 87 15.39 1.18 -24.97
C ASP A 87 15.56 2.65 -24.61
N PHE A 88 16.26 3.43 -25.44
CA PHE A 88 16.33 4.89 -25.30
C PHE A 88 14.94 5.51 -25.37
N HIS A 89 14.12 5.14 -26.37
CA HIS A 89 12.75 5.66 -26.49
C HIS A 89 11.90 5.35 -25.25
N THR A 90 12.03 4.13 -24.72
CA THR A 90 11.32 3.70 -23.51
C THR A 90 11.76 4.49 -22.28
N ALA A 91 13.06 4.69 -22.10
CA ALA A 91 13.62 5.49 -21.02
C ALA A 91 13.18 6.95 -21.11
N LEU A 92 13.21 7.54 -22.30
CA LEU A 92 12.72 8.90 -22.56
C LEU A 92 11.24 9.05 -22.19
N CYS A 93 10.38 8.17 -22.71
CA CYS A 93 8.95 8.20 -22.41
C CYS A 93 8.69 8.06 -20.91
N THR A 94 9.36 7.10 -20.27
CA THR A 94 9.25 6.86 -18.83
C THR A 94 9.63 8.11 -18.04
N ARG A 95 10.78 8.72 -18.37
CA ARG A 95 11.27 9.92 -17.68
C ARG A 95 10.32 11.10 -17.84
N LEU A 96 9.90 11.40 -19.06
CA LEU A 96 8.98 12.51 -19.33
C LEU A 96 7.66 12.32 -18.56
N LEU A 97 7.10 11.11 -18.56
CA LEU A 97 5.89 10.81 -17.78
C LEU A 97 6.14 10.94 -16.27
N MET A 98 7.26 10.43 -15.74
CA MET A 98 7.63 10.55 -14.33
C MET A 98 7.74 12.00 -13.86
N GLN A 99 8.28 12.88 -14.69
CA GLN A 99 8.50 14.28 -14.32
C GLN A 99 7.25 15.14 -14.52
N THR A 100 6.39 14.80 -15.49
CA THR A 100 5.23 15.65 -15.86
C THR A 100 3.90 15.20 -15.23
N THR A 101 3.91 14.09 -14.49
CA THR A 101 2.70 13.51 -13.89
C THR A 101 2.95 12.99 -12.47
N LYS A 102 1.89 12.54 -11.79
CA LYS A 102 1.96 12.05 -10.41
C LYS A 102 2.10 10.52 -10.35
N PRO A 103 2.87 9.95 -9.39
CA PRO A 103 2.87 8.51 -9.10
C PRO A 103 1.49 7.94 -8.72
N PHE A 104 0.55 8.81 -8.34
CA PHE A 104 -0.85 8.48 -8.11
C PHE A 104 -1.47 7.68 -9.26
N TRP A 105 -1.19 8.04 -10.52
CA TRP A 105 -1.82 7.45 -11.70
C TRP A 105 -1.38 6.00 -11.95
N GLU A 106 -0.12 5.66 -11.67
CA GLU A 106 0.36 4.27 -11.69
C GLU A 106 -0.35 3.43 -10.63
N ARG A 107 -0.46 3.95 -9.40
CA ARG A 107 -1.15 3.24 -8.31
C ARG A 107 -2.65 3.12 -8.57
N LEU A 108 -3.26 4.11 -9.21
CA LEU A 108 -4.65 4.05 -9.65
C LEU A 108 -4.86 2.95 -10.69
N GLN A 109 -3.97 2.84 -11.69
CA GLN A 109 -4.06 1.78 -12.69
C GLN A 109 -3.91 0.39 -12.06
N GLN A 110 -2.94 0.21 -11.15
CA GLN A 110 -2.78 -1.05 -10.41
C GLN A 110 -4.03 -1.41 -9.61
N LEU A 111 -4.72 -0.43 -9.04
CA LEU A 111 -5.97 -0.63 -8.33
C LEU A 111 -7.10 -1.03 -9.29
N ALA A 112 -7.21 -0.36 -10.45
CA ALA A 112 -8.20 -0.70 -11.48
C ALA A 112 -8.00 -2.12 -12.02
N ASP A 113 -6.76 -2.52 -12.28
CA ASP A 113 -6.40 -3.87 -12.71
C ASP A 113 -6.76 -4.92 -11.66
N TYR A 114 -6.48 -4.63 -10.37
CA TYR A 114 -6.86 -5.50 -9.26
C TYR A 114 -8.38 -5.68 -9.18
N ILE A 115 -9.15 -4.58 -9.24
CA ILE A 115 -10.62 -4.62 -9.20
C ILE A 115 -11.15 -5.40 -10.40
N SER A 116 -10.59 -5.21 -11.58
CA SER A 116 -11.00 -5.92 -12.80
C SER A 116 -10.73 -7.43 -12.68
N ALA A 117 -9.62 -7.83 -12.06
CA ALA A 117 -9.24 -9.23 -11.91
C ALA A 117 -10.02 -9.97 -10.81
N ARG A 118 -10.48 -9.28 -9.77
CA ARG A 118 -11.09 -9.89 -8.58
C ARG A 118 -12.54 -9.51 -8.31
N GLY A 119 -13.01 -8.41 -8.89
CA GLY A 119 -14.35 -7.85 -8.68
C GLY A 119 -14.52 -7.11 -7.34
N ASP A 120 -13.45 -6.96 -6.54
CA ASP A 120 -13.51 -6.35 -5.21
C ASP A 120 -12.39 -5.34 -4.95
N LEU A 121 -12.59 -4.48 -3.95
CA LEU A 121 -11.53 -3.59 -3.44
C LEU A 121 -10.51 -4.36 -2.62
N PRO A 122 -9.23 -3.94 -2.63
CA PRO A 122 -8.16 -4.63 -1.90
C PRO A 122 -8.35 -4.52 -0.38
N GLY A 123 -8.29 -5.68 0.27
CA GLY A 123 -8.26 -5.83 1.72
C GLY A 123 -6.83 -5.91 2.27
N PRO A 124 -6.67 -5.78 3.60
CA PRO A 124 -5.35 -5.78 4.25
C PRO A 124 -4.59 -7.11 4.10
N SER A 125 -5.27 -8.22 3.80
CA SER A 125 -4.66 -9.53 3.58
C SER A 125 -4.54 -9.91 2.10
N THR A 126 -5.21 -9.20 1.20
CA THR A 126 -5.25 -9.57 -0.23
C THR A 126 -4.28 -8.74 -1.07
N ALA A 127 -4.18 -7.44 -0.80
CA ALA A 127 -3.19 -6.54 -1.40
C ALA A 127 -2.90 -5.38 -0.44
N PRO A 128 -1.99 -5.58 0.55
CA PRO A 128 -1.74 -4.62 1.62
C PRO A 128 -1.35 -3.23 1.13
N GLU A 129 -0.52 -3.13 0.09
CA GLU A 129 -0.09 -1.84 -0.48
C GLU A 129 -1.25 -1.07 -1.11
N LEU A 130 -2.06 -1.74 -1.94
CA LEU A 130 -3.21 -1.11 -2.57
C LEU A 130 -4.29 -0.76 -1.54
N HIS A 131 -4.48 -1.60 -0.52
CA HIS A 131 -5.34 -1.30 0.61
C HIS A 131 -4.91 -0.02 1.34
N GLN A 132 -3.60 0.13 1.59
CA GLN A 132 -3.06 1.33 2.21
C GLN A 132 -3.20 2.55 1.30
N PHE A 133 -3.01 2.40 -0.01
CA PHE A 133 -3.28 3.45 -0.99
C PHE A 133 -4.74 3.93 -0.92
N VAL A 134 -5.73 3.02 -0.90
CA VAL A 134 -7.16 3.35 -0.74
C VAL A 134 -7.40 4.17 0.53
N LYS A 135 -6.82 3.76 1.67
CA LYS A 135 -6.94 4.49 2.94
C LYS A 135 -6.34 5.89 2.86
N THR A 136 -5.17 6.01 2.25
CA THR A 136 -4.51 7.32 2.04
C THR A 136 -5.39 8.25 1.22
N GLN A 137 -5.99 7.77 0.12
CA GLN A 137 -6.86 8.60 -0.71
C GLN A 137 -8.13 9.05 0.04
N ARG A 138 -8.77 8.16 0.81
CA ARG A 138 -9.92 8.52 1.66
C ARG A 138 -9.56 9.58 2.69
N ASN A 139 -8.39 9.48 3.32
CA ASN A 139 -7.90 10.50 4.25
C ASN A 139 -7.59 11.83 3.56
N ARG A 140 -6.91 11.81 2.41
CA ARG A 140 -6.63 13.02 1.62
C ARG A 140 -7.90 13.76 1.25
N ARG A 141 -8.95 13.06 0.81
CA ARG A 141 -10.27 13.67 0.55
C ARG A 141 -10.84 14.32 1.81
N ARG A 142 -10.83 13.62 2.95
CA ARG A 142 -11.35 14.15 4.23
C ARG A 142 -10.69 15.46 4.63
N HIS A 143 -9.41 15.63 4.31
CA HIS A 143 -8.64 16.83 4.63
C HIS A 143 -8.57 17.86 3.48
N GLY A 144 -9.26 17.63 2.36
CA GLY A 144 -9.30 18.57 1.24
C GLY A 144 -8.00 18.63 0.41
N TYR A 145 -7.14 17.61 0.47
CA TYR A 145 -5.84 17.58 -0.23
C TYR A 145 -5.87 16.86 -1.59
N MET A 146 -7.01 16.85 -2.26
CA MET A 146 -7.20 16.11 -3.51
C MET A 146 -7.71 17.02 -4.62
N GLY A 147 -7.09 16.93 -5.80
CA GLY A 147 -7.55 17.64 -7.00
C GLY A 147 -8.83 17.03 -7.58
N SER A 148 -9.54 17.80 -8.40
CA SER A 148 -10.76 17.35 -9.10
C SER A 148 -10.52 16.13 -9.98
N GLU A 149 -9.39 16.08 -10.67
CA GLU A 149 -8.99 14.96 -11.54
C GLU A 149 -8.79 13.67 -10.73
N GLU A 150 -8.08 13.73 -9.60
CA GLU A 150 -7.85 12.58 -8.71
C GLU A 150 -9.18 12.06 -8.14
N LEU A 151 -10.10 12.96 -7.75
CA LEU A 151 -11.44 12.60 -7.26
C LEU A 151 -12.24 11.87 -8.32
N ALA A 152 -12.36 12.45 -9.51
CA ALA A 152 -13.15 11.90 -10.61
C ALA A 152 -12.62 10.52 -11.03
N ALA A 153 -11.30 10.36 -11.07
CA ALA A 153 -10.67 9.11 -11.45
C ALA A 153 -10.88 7.99 -10.43
N LEU A 154 -10.90 8.31 -9.13
CA LEU A 154 -11.24 7.33 -8.08
C LEU A 154 -12.73 6.99 -8.07
N GLU A 155 -13.60 7.97 -8.29
CA GLU A 155 -15.07 7.78 -8.36
C GLU A 155 -15.50 6.94 -9.57
N ALA A 156 -14.70 6.93 -10.64
CA ALA A 156 -14.92 6.07 -11.79
C ALA A 156 -14.60 4.58 -11.54
N LEU A 157 -13.91 4.24 -10.44
CA LEU A 157 -13.58 2.84 -10.15
C LEU A 157 -14.81 2.05 -9.68
N PRO A 158 -15.05 0.84 -10.22
CA PRO A 158 -16.14 -0.02 -9.77
C PRO A 158 -16.04 -0.33 -8.27
N GLY A 159 -17.15 -0.14 -7.54
CA GLY A 159 -17.23 -0.40 -6.10
C GLY A 159 -16.48 0.61 -5.21
N TRP A 160 -15.97 1.71 -5.77
CA TRP A 160 -15.32 2.75 -4.97
C TRP A 160 -16.34 3.51 -4.10
N LEU A 161 -16.05 3.55 -2.80
CA LEU A 161 -16.81 4.34 -1.83
C LEU A 161 -15.83 5.16 -0.98
N TRP A 162 -16.14 6.43 -0.79
CA TRP A 162 -15.33 7.35 0.03
C TRP A 162 -15.44 7.10 1.52
N GLN A 163 -16.59 6.58 1.94
CA GLN A 163 -16.83 6.09 3.28
C GLN A 163 -17.26 4.64 3.15
N ALA A 164 -16.63 3.74 3.90
CA ALA A 164 -17.18 2.41 4.07
C ALA A 164 -18.61 2.56 4.63
N PRO A 165 -19.63 1.86 4.10
CA PRO A 165 -20.98 1.94 4.64
C PRO A 165 -20.90 1.73 6.15
N ARG A 166 -21.23 2.80 6.88
CA ARG A 166 -21.16 2.81 8.33
C ARG A 166 -22.27 1.86 8.77
N ILE A 167 -21.89 0.73 9.38
CA ILE A 167 -22.88 -0.14 10.02
C ILE A 167 -23.78 0.75 10.87
N SER A 168 -25.08 0.77 10.54
CA SER A 168 -26.04 1.65 11.20
C SER A 168 -26.17 1.28 12.67
N GLU A 169 -26.57 2.24 13.52
CA GLU A 169 -26.81 1.93 14.93
C GLU A 169 -27.98 0.96 15.12
N GLU A 170 -28.95 1.01 14.22
CA GLU A 170 -30.04 0.04 14.11
C GLU A 170 -29.54 -1.39 13.86
N LEU A 171 -28.56 -1.58 12.96
CA LEU A 171 -28.00 -2.91 12.74
C LEU A 171 -27.20 -3.40 13.96
N ARG A 172 -26.52 -2.49 14.67
CA ARG A 172 -25.82 -2.83 15.92
C ARG A 172 -26.80 -3.24 17.02
N SER A 173 -27.89 -2.48 17.20
CA SER A 173 -28.90 -2.78 18.22
C SER A 173 -29.57 -4.12 17.94
N ARG A 174 -29.89 -4.40 16.67
CA ARG A 174 -30.45 -5.68 16.24
C ARG A 174 -29.52 -6.86 16.53
N ALA A 175 -28.24 -6.74 16.21
CA ALA A 175 -27.26 -7.77 16.52
C ALA A 175 -27.02 -7.97 18.02
N ARG A 176 -27.15 -6.92 18.84
CA ARG A 176 -27.14 -7.04 20.31
C ARG A 176 -28.35 -7.83 20.80
N ALA A 177 -29.55 -7.48 20.34
CA ALA A 177 -30.76 -8.21 20.70
C ALA A 177 -30.67 -9.71 20.34
N MET A 178 -30.13 -10.05 19.17
CA MET A 178 -29.89 -11.46 18.78
C MET A 178 -28.84 -12.15 19.66
N ARG A 179 -27.78 -11.44 20.07
CA ARG A 179 -26.77 -11.96 21.00
C ARG A 179 -27.39 -12.23 22.37
N ASP A 180 -28.22 -11.31 22.86
CA ASP A 180 -28.90 -11.40 24.15
C ASP A 180 -29.95 -12.52 24.15
N ALA A 181 -30.56 -12.79 22.99
CA ALA A 181 -31.42 -13.95 22.76
C ALA A 181 -30.67 -15.29 22.64
N GLY A 182 -29.33 -15.29 22.76
CA GLY A 182 -28.49 -16.50 22.83
C GLY A 182 -27.89 -16.96 21.50
N LEU A 183 -28.09 -16.25 20.38
CA LEU A 183 -27.54 -16.66 19.08
C LEU A 183 -26.00 -16.52 19.07
N SER A 184 -25.31 -17.47 18.42
CA SER A 184 -23.85 -17.38 18.26
C SER A 184 -23.46 -16.25 17.28
N LEU A 185 -22.19 -15.81 17.27
CA LEU A 185 -21.71 -14.79 16.30
C LEU A 185 -21.83 -15.28 14.86
N ASN A 186 -21.80 -16.59 14.66
CA ASN A 186 -21.96 -17.20 13.35
C ASN A 186 -23.42 -17.21 12.92
N ASP A 187 -24.35 -17.50 13.83
CA ASP A 187 -25.78 -17.51 13.53
C ASP A 187 -26.29 -16.11 13.18
N ILE A 188 -25.84 -15.09 13.90
CA ILE A 188 -26.16 -13.69 13.57
C ILE A 188 -25.62 -13.31 12.19
N ALA A 189 -24.39 -13.72 11.87
CA ALA A 189 -23.80 -13.47 10.56
C ALA A 189 -24.61 -14.16 9.44
N ASN A 190 -24.98 -15.42 9.63
CA ASN A 190 -25.81 -16.16 8.68
C ASN A 190 -27.21 -15.55 8.52
N HIS A 191 -27.81 -15.09 9.62
CA HIS A 191 -29.12 -14.44 9.59
C HIS A 191 -29.09 -13.15 8.77
N PHE A 192 -28.11 -12.27 9.01
CA PHE A 192 -27.93 -11.05 8.22
C PHE A 192 -27.66 -11.34 6.74
N ALA A 193 -26.86 -12.36 6.43
CA ALA A 193 -26.60 -12.76 5.05
C ALA A 193 -27.86 -13.32 4.36
N THR A 194 -28.69 -14.08 5.09
CA THR A 194 -29.93 -14.67 4.55
C THR A 194 -30.97 -13.60 4.22
N GLU A 195 -31.02 -12.52 4.99
CA GLU A 195 -31.96 -11.41 4.80
C GLU A 195 -31.50 -10.36 3.78
N GLY A 196 -30.32 -10.53 3.17
CA GLY A 196 -29.83 -9.57 2.19
C GLY A 196 -29.22 -8.31 2.82
N VAL A 197 -28.82 -8.34 4.10
CA VAL A 197 -28.22 -7.17 4.76
C VAL A 197 -26.80 -6.95 4.24
N GLU A 198 -26.53 -5.78 3.66
CA GLU A 198 -25.19 -5.38 3.23
C GLU A 198 -24.23 -5.25 4.44
N SER A 199 -23.03 -5.78 4.29
CA SER A 199 -21.93 -5.61 5.24
C SER A 199 -21.32 -4.21 5.16
N ALA A 200 -20.44 -3.89 6.11
CA ALA A 200 -19.63 -2.66 6.09
C ALA A 200 -18.76 -2.49 4.82
N SER A 201 -18.60 -3.55 4.02
CA SER A 201 -17.89 -3.51 2.74
C SER A 201 -18.80 -3.36 1.52
N GLY A 202 -20.13 -3.45 1.67
CA GLY A 202 -21.10 -3.47 0.56
C GLY A 202 -21.64 -4.87 0.18
N PRO A 203 -20.86 -5.96 0.18
CA PRO A 203 -21.40 -7.30 -0.04
C PRO A 203 -22.35 -7.75 1.07
N ILE A 204 -23.36 -8.56 0.74
CA ILE A 204 -24.32 -9.17 1.68
C ILE A 204 -23.66 -10.26 2.58
N THR A 205 -22.38 -10.55 2.37
CA THR A 205 -21.68 -11.58 3.14
C THR A 205 -21.26 -11.07 4.52
N TRP A 206 -21.62 -11.81 5.58
CA TRP A 206 -21.18 -11.54 6.96
C TRP A 206 -20.30 -12.67 7.50
N LYS A 207 -19.29 -12.28 8.30
CA LYS A 207 -18.43 -13.20 9.06
C LYS A 207 -18.63 -12.98 10.55
N SER A 208 -18.45 -14.03 11.36
CA SER A 208 -18.51 -13.92 12.83
C SER A 208 -17.52 -12.90 13.40
N SER A 209 -16.38 -12.65 12.73
CA SER A 209 -15.44 -11.59 13.08
C SER A 209 -15.98 -10.17 12.83
N ALA A 210 -16.79 -9.98 11.79
CA ALA A 210 -17.46 -8.71 11.50
C ALA A 210 -18.52 -8.42 12.56
N ILE A 211 -19.34 -9.42 12.92
CA ILE A 211 -20.32 -9.30 14.01
C ILE A 211 -19.62 -9.02 15.34
N ARG A 212 -18.52 -9.72 15.63
CA ARG A 212 -17.72 -9.46 16.83
C ARG A 212 -17.25 -8.01 16.86
N SER A 213 -16.59 -7.55 15.81
CA SER A 213 -16.09 -6.18 15.72
C SER A 213 -17.21 -5.14 15.83
N MET A 214 -18.39 -5.42 15.28
CA MET A 214 -19.55 -4.55 15.35
C MET A 214 -20.09 -4.41 16.79
N LEU A 215 -20.06 -5.49 17.57
CA LEU A 215 -20.56 -5.53 18.94
C LEU A 215 -19.52 -5.06 19.97
N THR A 216 -18.22 -5.19 19.69
CA THR A 216 -17.17 -4.82 20.65
C THR A 216 -17.10 -3.30 20.84
N THR A 217 -17.36 -2.84 22.05
CA THR A 217 -17.31 -1.40 22.41
C THR A 217 -15.87 -0.88 22.45
N ASN A 218 -15.69 0.45 22.48
CA ASN A 218 -14.37 1.04 22.61
C ASN A 218 -13.73 0.72 23.97
N GLU A 219 -14.54 0.67 25.02
CA GLU A 219 -14.14 0.30 26.39
C GLU A 219 -13.72 -1.17 26.49
N GLU A 220 -14.44 -2.07 25.83
CA GLU A 220 -14.01 -3.47 25.75
C GLU A 220 -12.72 -3.63 24.95
N ARG A 221 -12.53 -2.85 23.88
CA ARG A 221 -11.29 -2.84 23.09
C ARG A 221 -10.10 -2.37 23.91
N THR A 222 -10.27 -1.34 24.73
CA THR A 222 -9.21 -0.82 25.61
C THR A 222 -8.92 -1.81 26.74
N ALA A 223 -9.94 -2.43 27.34
CA ALA A 223 -9.77 -3.47 28.35
C ALA A 223 -9.05 -4.71 27.78
N ILE A 224 -9.40 -5.16 26.57
CA ILE A 224 -8.70 -6.27 25.88
C ILE A 224 -7.24 -5.92 25.56
N ALA A 225 -6.98 -4.66 25.17
CA ALA A 225 -5.62 -4.18 24.94
C ALA A 225 -4.81 -4.19 26.24
N SER A 226 -5.34 -3.59 27.32
CA SER A 226 -4.74 -3.59 28.65
C SER A 226 -4.48 -5.01 29.17
N SER A 227 -5.45 -5.93 29.05
CA SER A 227 -5.26 -7.36 29.40
C SER A 227 -4.20 -8.07 28.54
N ARG A 228 -3.98 -7.63 27.29
CA ARG A 228 -2.90 -8.15 26.45
C ARG A 228 -1.55 -7.63 26.94
N ASP A 229 -1.46 -6.37 27.30
CA ASP A 229 -0.24 -5.73 27.81
C ASP A 229 0.15 -6.35 29.16
N GLU A 230 -0.80 -6.54 30.08
CA GLU A 230 -0.58 -7.27 31.34
C GLU A 230 -0.08 -8.71 31.13
N ARG A 231 -0.59 -9.40 30.09
CA ARG A 231 -0.10 -10.74 29.74
C ARG A 231 1.30 -10.69 29.17
N TRP A 232 1.62 -9.66 28.40
CA TRP A 232 2.97 -9.44 27.90
C TRP A 232 3.93 -9.19 29.06
N GLU A 233 3.57 -8.30 29.99
CA GLU A 233 4.37 -7.98 31.18
C GLU A 233 4.65 -9.21 32.05
N ARG A 234 3.63 -10.03 32.33
CA ARG A 234 3.80 -11.29 33.08
C ARG A 234 4.77 -12.25 32.38
N ARG A 235 4.71 -12.34 31.05
CA ARG A 235 5.59 -13.22 30.27
C ARG A 235 7.01 -12.69 30.21
N TYR A 236 7.18 -11.38 30.08
CA TYR A 236 8.47 -10.72 30.15
C TYR A 236 9.12 -10.91 31.52
N ALA A 237 8.38 -10.71 32.60
CA ALA A 237 8.87 -10.93 33.97
C ALA A 237 9.31 -12.38 34.19
N ALA A 238 8.50 -13.37 33.77
CA ALA A 238 8.86 -14.78 33.85
C ALA A 238 10.09 -15.14 33.00
N LEU A 239 10.26 -14.50 31.83
CA LEU A 239 11.45 -14.70 31.01
C LEU A 239 12.70 -14.11 31.68
N ARG A 240 12.58 -12.94 32.32
CA ARG A 240 13.66 -12.32 33.08
C ARG A 240 14.09 -13.18 34.26
N GLU A 241 13.14 -13.65 35.08
CA GLU A 241 13.42 -14.59 36.17
C GLU A 241 14.10 -15.87 35.68
N TRP A 242 13.67 -16.39 34.52
CA TRP A 242 14.33 -17.54 33.90
C TRP A 242 15.79 -17.24 33.54
N THR A 243 16.10 -16.04 33.03
CA THR A 243 17.49 -15.65 32.73
C THR A 243 18.37 -15.51 33.97
N GLU A 244 17.79 -15.20 35.13
CA GLU A 244 18.51 -15.16 36.40
C GLU A 244 18.94 -16.57 36.85
N VAL A 245 18.13 -17.59 36.56
CA VAL A 245 18.40 -18.99 36.95
C VAL A 245 19.34 -19.70 35.97
N VAL A 246 19.13 -19.51 34.66
CA VAL A 246 19.81 -20.29 33.61
C VAL A 246 20.94 -19.51 32.93
N GLY A 247 20.99 -18.19 33.12
CA GLY A 247 21.92 -17.29 32.44
C GLY A 247 21.47 -16.94 31.03
N ALA A 248 22.41 -16.91 30.08
CA ALA A 248 22.16 -16.44 28.72
C ALA A 248 21.12 -17.30 27.97
N LEU A 249 20.11 -16.64 27.39
CA LEU A 249 19.08 -17.29 26.59
C LEU A 249 19.66 -17.97 25.34
N LYS A 250 19.15 -19.16 25.03
CA LYS A 250 19.36 -19.87 23.78
C LYS A 250 18.11 -19.81 22.90
N TRP A 251 18.23 -20.21 21.64
CA TRP A 251 17.08 -20.27 20.73
C TRP A 251 15.95 -21.16 21.25
N ARG A 252 16.33 -22.32 21.80
CA ARG A 252 15.46 -23.19 22.57
C ARG A 252 16.16 -23.47 23.88
N ASN A 253 15.44 -23.30 24.98
CA ASN A 253 15.98 -23.45 26.32
C ASN A 253 15.42 -24.75 26.90
N ALA A 254 16.28 -25.75 27.09
CA ALA A 254 15.87 -27.02 27.68
C ALA A 254 15.31 -26.78 29.09
N GLY A 255 14.15 -27.37 29.41
CA GLY A 255 13.47 -27.20 30.69
C GLY A 255 12.61 -25.94 30.83
N MET A 256 12.59 -25.03 29.86
CA MET A 256 11.72 -23.85 29.88
C MET A 256 10.24 -24.23 29.73
N ASP A 257 9.35 -23.51 30.44
CA ASP A 257 7.90 -23.63 30.25
C ASP A 257 7.54 -23.55 28.74
N PRO A 258 6.83 -24.56 28.18
CA PRO A 258 6.49 -24.59 26.76
C PRO A 258 5.70 -23.36 26.29
N VAL A 259 4.89 -22.75 27.17
CA VAL A 259 4.13 -21.56 26.80
C VAL A 259 5.03 -20.33 26.73
N LEU A 260 5.98 -20.19 27.66
CA LEU A 260 6.98 -19.12 27.68
C LEU A 260 7.93 -19.23 26.48
N GLN A 261 8.36 -20.45 26.14
CA GLN A 261 9.19 -20.68 24.96
C GLN A 261 8.46 -20.31 23.66
N ARG A 262 7.17 -20.67 23.53
CA ARG A 262 6.36 -20.26 22.37
C ARG A 262 6.19 -18.74 22.31
N TRP A 263 5.95 -18.09 23.46
CA TRP A 263 5.83 -16.64 23.53
C TRP A 263 7.13 -15.93 23.09
N MET A 264 8.30 -16.40 23.56
CA MET A 264 9.61 -15.90 23.14
C MET A 264 9.80 -16.02 21.62
N ILE A 265 9.56 -17.21 21.04
CA ILE A 265 9.66 -17.43 19.58
C ILE A 265 8.71 -16.49 18.83
N ARG A 266 7.51 -16.25 19.38
CA ARG A 266 6.53 -15.35 18.78
C ARG A 266 7.03 -13.90 18.76
N GLN A 267 7.66 -13.40 19.83
CA GLN A 267 8.25 -12.05 19.83
C GLN A 267 9.27 -11.88 18.70
N LYS A 268 10.15 -12.89 18.51
CA LYS A 268 11.14 -12.88 17.41
C LYS A 268 10.49 -12.92 16.03
N SER A 269 9.36 -13.61 15.90
CA SER A 269 8.59 -13.65 14.64
C SER A 269 7.89 -12.32 14.37
N ASP A 270 7.32 -11.69 15.40
CA ASP A 270 6.60 -10.43 15.27
C ASP A 270 7.56 -9.27 14.94
N TYR A 271 8.77 -9.26 15.52
CA TYR A 271 9.83 -8.31 15.13
C TYR A 271 10.23 -8.43 13.66
N ARG A 272 10.53 -9.66 13.19
CA ARG A 272 10.92 -9.91 11.78
C ARG A 272 9.82 -9.56 10.77
N ALA A 273 8.56 -9.68 11.17
CA ALA A 273 7.42 -9.31 10.33
C ALA A 273 7.16 -7.78 10.28
N GLY A 274 7.96 -6.97 10.97
CA GLY A 274 7.72 -5.52 11.07
C GLY A 274 6.41 -5.19 11.78
N ASN A 275 6.01 -6.00 12.78
CA ASN A 275 4.74 -5.83 13.45
C ASN A 275 4.73 -4.48 14.20
N PRO A 276 3.78 -3.58 13.91
CA PRO A 276 3.75 -2.24 14.52
C PRO A 276 3.51 -2.24 16.03
N ARG A 277 3.13 -3.38 16.63
CA ARG A 277 3.06 -3.55 18.09
C ARG A 277 4.42 -3.74 18.76
N MET A 278 5.46 -4.07 18.00
CA MET A 278 6.82 -4.18 18.52
C MET A 278 7.41 -2.78 18.60
N THR A 279 7.00 -2.03 19.64
CA THR A 279 7.46 -0.66 19.85
C THR A 279 8.96 -0.65 20.19
N SER A 280 9.61 0.49 19.95
CA SER A 280 11.03 0.68 20.31
C SER A 280 11.29 0.32 21.78
N GLU A 281 10.37 0.68 22.68
CA GLU A 281 10.47 0.34 24.10
C GLU A 281 10.48 -1.18 24.35
N LEU A 282 9.57 -1.93 23.74
CA LEU A 282 9.51 -3.40 23.90
C LEU A 282 10.75 -4.08 23.31
N VAL A 283 11.26 -3.57 22.19
CA VAL A 283 12.51 -4.04 21.58
C VAL A 283 13.68 -3.85 22.54
N THR A 284 13.87 -2.64 23.05
CA THR A 284 14.95 -2.32 24.00
C THR A 284 14.90 -3.20 25.24
N ARG A 285 13.70 -3.43 25.80
CA ARG A 285 13.52 -4.29 26.97
C ARG A 285 13.93 -5.74 26.69
N LEU A 286 13.55 -6.28 25.53
CA LEU A 286 13.92 -7.64 25.16
C LEU A 286 15.43 -7.76 24.89
N GLU A 287 16.04 -6.77 24.24
CA GLU A 287 17.49 -6.71 23.99
C GLU A 287 18.33 -6.60 25.27
N ALA A 288 17.77 -6.06 26.35
CA ALA A 288 18.42 -6.01 27.64
C ALA A 288 18.53 -7.39 28.32
N LEU A 289 17.79 -8.42 27.85
CA LEU A 289 17.86 -9.76 28.43
C LEU A 289 19.17 -10.47 28.03
N PRO A 290 19.89 -11.11 28.96
CA PRO A 290 21.12 -11.84 28.67
C PRO A 290 20.91 -12.91 27.60
N GLY A 291 21.71 -12.87 26.53
CA GLY A 291 21.60 -13.83 25.42
C GLY A 291 20.35 -13.66 24.55
N TRP A 292 19.65 -12.52 24.62
CA TRP A 292 18.62 -12.21 23.63
C TRP A 292 19.25 -11.93 22.25
N PHE A 293 18.57 -12.38 21.20
CA PHE A 293 18.98 -12.15 19.82
C PHE A 293 17.76 -12.24 18.89
N TRP A 294 17.72 -11.42 17.84
CA TRP A 294 16.59 -11.41 16.90
C TRP A 294 16.70 -12.46 15.81
N GLU A 295 17.92 -12.72 15.34
CA GLU A 295 18.21 -13.65 14.26
C GLU A 295 19.10 -14.80 14.73
N HIS A 296 18.93 -15.97 14.14
CA HIS A 296 19.86 -17.06 14.35
C HIS A 296 21.23 -16.68 13.81
N ALA A 297 22.24 -16.58 14.66
CA ALA A 297 23.60 -16.77 14.21
C ALA A 297 23.69 -18.16 13.57
N LYS A 298 23.90 -18.23 12.25
CA LYS A 298 24.38 -19.47 11.62
C LYS A 298 25.67 -19.83 12.34
N PRO A 299 25.86 -21.05 12.88
CA PRO A 299 27.19 -21.45 13.30
C PRO A 299 28.10 -21.34 12.08
N ALA A 300 29.25 -20.67 12.25
CA ALA A 300 30.29 -20.68 11.24
C ALA A 300 30.61 -22.15 10.91
N ARG A 301 30.65 -22.49 9.61
CA ARG A 301 31.17 -23.78 9.18
C ARG A 301 32.68 -23.75 9.46
N GLY A 302 33.12 -24.52 10.45
CA GLY A 302 34.47 -24.53 11.02
C GLY A 302 34.34 -23.99 12.44
N ASP A 303 34.32 -24.80 13.49
CA ASP A 303 35.32 -25.83 13.78
C ASP A 303 34.67 -27.16 14.21
N ARG A 304 34.93 -28.19 13.41
CA ARG A 304 35.11 -29.55 13.93
C ARG A 304 36.61 -29.82 13.82
N GLU A 305 37.36 -29.42 14.85
CA GLU A 305 38.70 -29.96 15.08
C GLU A 305 38.91 -30.21 16.58
N ALA A 306 39.13 -31.49 16.88
CA ALA A 306 39.91 -32.07 17.98
C ALA A 306 39.63 -31.63 19.44
N ALA A 307 38.80 -32.42 20.14
CA ALA A 307 39.21 -33.25 21.28
C ALA A 307 38.07 -34.22 21.66
#